data_AF-A0A7W0J2N5-F1
#
_entry.id   AF-A0A7W0J2N5-F1
#
_cell.length_a   1.000
_cell.length_b   1.000
_cell.length_c   1.000
_cell.angle_alpha   90.00
_cell.angle_beta   90.00
_cell.angle_gamma   90.00
#
_symmetry.space_group_name_H-M   'P 1'
#
loop_
_entity.id
_entity.type
_entity.pdbx_description
1 polymer ?
#
loop_
_entity_poly.entity_id
_entity_poly.type
_entity_poly.pdbx_seq_one_letter_code
_entity_poly.pdbx_strand_id
1 'polypeptide(L)'
;MSKLIASAAIRGAHTLVKQTEELLEKTTTEKGKDFTFEFPDTAFYLPMIYAMTAFPVKTLGDMKVALGMAKELLHDEPEEHLWKPYLGEALDSGMATLFAEEILLALKYINGLEPAKDPETGYVYNGFITDTIQRSLGIQLVDGTMPGFAAVIGAAPDDDTAVKIIRELQEKNILTFLSGNVNGNSATKQLLRKGIELGWDTRIVPLGPDTEHTLYALDWAIRASLIFGGKKPGDYKEHLKYQKDRVFAFAVVLGELDDIIWTTGA
;
A
#
# COMPACT_ATOMS: atom_id res chain seq x y z
N MET A 1 5.29 -19.13 9.42
CA MET A 1 4.37 -18.84 8.31
C MET A 1 3.81 -20.16 7.81
N SER A 2 2.49 -20.26 7.57
CA SER A 2 1.86 -21.48 7.05
C SER A 2 2.13 -21.63 5.55
N LYS A 3 2.23 -22.87 5.06
CA LYS A 3 2.37 -23.14 3.62
C LYS A 3 1.20 -22.58 2.84
N LEU A 4 -0.02 -22.71 3.37
CA LEU A 4 -1.23 -22.17 2.75
C LEU A 4 -1.11 -20.65 2.53
N ILE A 5 -0.60 -19.94 3.53
CA ILE A 5 -0.44 -18.48 3.49
C ILE A 5 0.66 -18.09 2.49
N ALA A 6 1.80 -18.79 2.52
CA ALA A 6 2.91 -18.52 1.60
C ALA A 6 2.51 -18.78 0.14
N SER A 7 1.81 -19.88 -0.12
CA SER A 7 1.23 -20.19 -1.44
C SER A 7 0.25 -19.11 -1.91
N ALA A 8 -0.67 -18.69 -1.04
CA ALA A 8 -1.64 -17.63 -1.35
C ALA A 8 -0.95 -16.29 -1.66
N ALA A 9 0.04 -15.89 -0.86
CA ALA A 9 0.82 -14.68 -1.10
C ALA A 9 1.55 -14.74 -2.44
N ILE A 10 2.29 -15.82 -2.71
CA ILE A 10 3.01 -15.98 -3.98
C ILE A 10 2.04 -15.92 -5.17
N ARG A 11 0.89 -16.58 -5.09
CA ARG A 11 -0.15 -16.55 -6.11
C ARG A 11 -0.74 -15.16 -6.33
N GLY A 12 -0.98 -14.42 -5.24
CA GLY A 12 -1.41 -13.02 -5.27
C GLY A 12 -0.39 -12.13 -5.98
N ALA A 13 0.90 -12.31 -5.70
CA ALA A 13 1.97 -11.56 -6.36
C ALA A 13 2.00 -11.77 -7.88
N HIS A 14 1.92 -13.03 -8.34
CA HIS A 14 1.80 -13.34 -9.78
C HIS A 14 0.56 -12.68 -10.41
N THR A 15 -0.56 -12.68 -9.69
CA THR A 15 -1.82 -12.07 -10.14
C THR A 15 -1.66 -10.56 -10.34
N LEU A 16 -1.14 -9.85 -9.34
CA LEU A 16 -0.97 -8.39 -9.40
C LEU A 16 0.08 -7.95 -10.41
N VAL A 17 1.21 -8.64 -10.49
CA VAL A 17 2.25 -8.34 -11.49
C VAL A 17 1.69 -8.47 -12.90
N LYS A 18 0.90 -9.52 -13.16
CA LYS A 18 0.26 -9.72 -14.47
C LYS A 18 -0.77 -8.63 -14.77
N GLN A 19 -1.67 -8.33 -13.83
CA GLN A 19 -2.68 -7.27 -14.01
C GLN A 19 -2.03 -5.91 -14.26
N THR A 20 -0.95 -5.61 -13.54
CA THR A 20 -0.18 -4.37 -13.70
C THR A 20 0.50 -4.32 -15.07
N GLU A 21 1.05 -5.44 -15.55
CA GLU A 21 1.63 -5.53 -16.90
C GLU A 21 0.58 -5.22 -17.97
N GLU A 22 -0.59 -5.85 -17.91
CA GLU A 22 -1.67 -5.66 -18.88
C GLU A 22 -2.13 -4.19 -18.92
N LEU A 23 -2.30 -3.55 -17.76
CA LEU A 23 -2.67 -2.14 -17.68
C LEU A 23 -1.53 -1.22 -18.17
N LEU A 24 -0.28 -1.54 -17.84
CA LEU A 24 0.88 -0.77 -18.28
C LEU A 24 1.02 -0.82 -19.80
N GLU A 25 0.88 -1.99 -20.42
CA GLU A 25 0.94 -2.15 -21.87
C GLU A 25 -0.17 -1.36 -22.57
N LYS A 26 -1.39 -1.44 -22.06
CA LYS A 26 -2.53 -0.66 -22.57
C LYS A 26 -2.26 0.84 -22.46
N THR A 27 -1.90 1.33 -21.27
CA THR A 27 -1.66 2.76 -21.02
C THR A 27 -0.48 3.27 -21.85
N THR A 28 0.57 2.47 -22.03
CA THR A 28 1.74 2.78 -22.87
C THR A 28 1.37 2.87 -24.35
N THR A 29 0.47 2.01 -24.82
CA THR A 29 -0.04 2.05 -26.20
C THR A 29 -0.84 3.33 -26.46
N GLU A 30 -1.64 3.76 -25.48
CA GLU A 30 -2.49 4.95 -25.60
C GLU A 30 -1.71 6.27 -25.47
N LYS A 31 -0.74 6.34 -24.55
CA LYS A 31 -0.04 7.59 -24.19
C LYS A 31 1.40 7.70 -24.68
N GLY A 32 2.01 6.58 -25.06
CA GLY A 32 3.42 6.50 -25.47
C GLY A 32 4.38 6.32 -24.29
N LYS A 33 5.49 5.63 -24.54
CA LYS A 33 6.51 5.27 -23.53
C LYS A 33 7.15 6.48 -22.81
N ASP A 34 7.21 7.63 -23.48
CA ASP A 34 7.88 8.82 -22.98
C ASP A 34 6.95 9.71 -22.13
N PHE A 35 5.70 9.26 -21.91
CA PHE A 35 4.76 9.95 -21.02
C PHE A 35 5.33 10.01 -19.60
N THR A 36 5.49 11.22 -19.08
CA THR A 36 6.05 11.50 -17.76
C THR A 36 4.98 11.48 -16.69
N PHE A 37 5.27 10.89 -15.54
CA PHE A 37 4.38 10.87 -14.38
C PHE A 37 5.16 11.04 -13.07
N GLU A 38 4.55 11.77 -12.15
CA GLU A 38 4.96 11.87 -10.75
C GLU A 38 3.68 11.86 -9.91
N PHE A 39 3.72 11.20 -8.74
CA PHE A 39 2.61 11.32 -7.80
C PHE A 39 2.43 12.77 -7.32
N PRO A 40 1.24 13.14 -6.81
CA PRO A 40 0.99 14.48 -6.32
C PRO A 40 1.93 14.86 -5.17
N ASP A 41 2.64 15.99 -5.31
CA ASP A 41 3.48 16.60 -4.26
C ASP A 41 4.43 15.59 -3.58
N THR A 42 5.28 14.95 -4.38
CA THR A 42 6.40 14.12 -3.90
C THR A 42 7.69 14.43 -4.63
N ALA A 43 8.81 14.42 -3.92
CA ALA A 43 10.15 14.52 -4.50
C ALA A 43 10.80 13.14 -4.76
N PHE A 44 10.07 12.05 -4.53
CA PHE A 44 10.62 10.69 -4.46
C PHE A 44 10.09 9.74 -5.54
N TYR A 45 9.65 10.27 -6.69
CA TYR A 45 9.19 9.46 -7.83
C TYR A 45 8.05 8.50 -7.43
N LEU A 46 8.22 7.20 -7.73
CA LEU A 46 7.55 6.08 -7.08
C LEU A 46 8.37 5.69 -5.83
N PRO A 47 7.97 6.14 -4.62
CA PRO A 47 8.82 6.07 -3.44
C PRO A 47 9.25 4.67 -2.98
N MET A 48 8.39 3.65 -3.09
CA MET A 48 8.75 2.28 -2.69
C MET A 48 9.84 1.72 -3.59
N ILE A 49 9.64 1.75 -4.90
CA ILE A 49 10.64 1.33 -5.90
C ILE A 49 11.91 2.15 -5.73
N TYR A 50 11.81 3.47 -5.60
CA TYR A 50 12.98 4.35 -5.48
C TYR A 50 13.81 4.06 -4.22
N ALA A 51 13.16 3.88 -3.06
CA ALA A 51 13.84 3.55 -1.81
C ALA A 51 14.58 2.20 -1.92
N MET A 52 13.95 1.19 -2.51
CA MET A 52 14.52 -0.16 -2.58
C MET A 52 15.62 -0.31 -3.63
N THR A 53 15.52 0.41 -4.76
CA THR A 53 16.35 0.13 -5.95
C THR A 53 17.24 1.31 -6.39
N ALA A 54 17.03 2.50 -5.83
CA ALA A 54 17.60 3.77 -6.33
C ALA A 54 17.19 4.14 -7.76
N PHE A 55 16.25 3.42 -8.37
CA PHE A 55 15.81 3.65 -9.74
C PHE A 55 14.72 4.74 -9.78
N PRO A 56 14.98 5.91 -10.38
CA PRO A 56 13.99 6.98 -10.43
C PRO A 56 13.01 6.75 -11.58
N VAL A 57 11.82 6.23 -11.27
CA VAL A 57 10.77 6.00 -12.26
C VAL A 57 10.12 7.34 -12.64
N LYS A 58 10.32 7.80 -13.88
CA LYS A 58 9.78 9.09 -14.36
C LYS A 58 8.79 8.95 -15.51
N THR A 59 8.89 7.86 -16.26
CA THR A 59 8.11 7.63 -17.48
C THR A 59 7.41 6.27 -17.47
N LEU A 60 6.44 6.08 -18.38
CA LEU A 60 5.85 4.76 -18.62
C LEU A 60 6.90 3.73 -19.07
N GLY A 61 7.93 4.15 -19.80
CA GLY A 61 9.08 3.31 -20.14
C GLY A 61 9.83 2.83 -18.89
N ASP A 62 10.05 3.73 -17.93
CA ASP A 62 10.70 3.38 -16.65
C ASP A 62 9.82 2.46 -15.81
N MET A 63 8.49 2.64 -15.81
CA MET A 63 7.57 1.72 -15.13
C MET A 63 7.70 0.29 -15.66
N LYS A 64 7.94 0.12 -16.97
CA LYS A 64 8.19 -1.21 -17.55
C LYS A 64 9.48 -1.84 -17.04
N VAL A 65 10.53 -1.04 -16.87
CA VAL A 65 11.80 -1.50 -16.28
C VAL A 65 11.60 -1.89 -14.82
N ALA A 66 10.90 -1.06 -14.04
CA ALA A 66 10.60 -1.34 -12.64
C ALA A 66 9.72 -2.59 -12.45
N LEU A 67 8.74 -2.81 -13.33
CA LEU A 67 7.95 -4.04 -13.33
C LEU A 67 8.80 -5.27 -13.65
N GLY A 68 9.83 -5.12 -14.48
CA GLY A 68 10.86 -6.15 -14.69
C GLY A 68 11.58 -6.54 -13.40
N MET A 69 11.92 -5.56 -12.56
CA MET A 69 12.52 -5.83 -11.24
C MET A 69 11.56 -6.58 -10.32
N ALA A 70 10.26 -6.25 -10.34
CA ALA A 70 9.24 -6.98 -9.58
C ALA A 70 9.15 -8.45 -10.04
N LYS A 71 9.24 -8.70 -11.36
CA LYS A 71 9.22 -10.06 -11.92
C LYS A 71 10.41 -10.92 -11.49
N GLU A 72 11.57 -10.32 -11.26
CA GLU A 72 12.76 -11.02 -10.77
C GLU A 72 12.62 -11.51 -9.32
N LEU A 73 11.67 -10.93 -8.56
CA LEU A 73 11.36 -11.29 -7.18
C LEU A 73 10.22 -12.32 -7.06
N LEU A 74 9.57 -12.68 -8.18
CA LEU A 74 8.53 -13.70 -8.18
C LEU A 74 9.15 -15.09 -8.04
N HIS A 75 8.55 -15.89 -7.16
CA HIS A 75 8.92 -17.27 -6.92
C HIS A 75 7.76 -18.22 -7.28
N ASP A 76 8.06 -19.52 -7.39
CA ASP A 76 7.03 -20.55 -7.55
C ASP A 76 6.37 -20.88 -6.19
N GLU A 77 5.11 -21.34 -6.22
CA GLU A 77 4.46 -21.79 -5.00
C GLU A 77 5.18 -23.01 -4.38
N PRO A 78 5.22 -23.13 -3.05
CA PRO A 78 5.81 -24.29 -2.38
C PRO A 78 5.18 -25.61 -2.84
N GLU A 79 6.03 -26.57 -3.21
CA GLU A 79 5.63 -27.89 -3.68
C GLU A 79 4.63 -28.60 -2.74
N GLU A 80 3.75 -29.43 -3.31
CA GLU A 80 2.70 -30.12 -2.54
C GLU A 80 3.29 -31.02 -1.43
N HIS A 81 4.36 -31.73 -1.76
CA HIS A 81 5.02 -32.69 -0.89
C HIS A 81 6.51 -32.35 -0.74
N LEU A 82 7.08 -32.53 0.46
CA LEU A 82 8.52 -32.34 0.75
C LEU A 82 9.10 -30.95 0.36
N TRP A 83 8.43 -29.88 0.79
CA TRP A 83 8.83 -28.51 0.47
C TRP A 83 10.06 -28.00 1.25
N LYS A 84 10.77 -27.05 0.65
CA LYS A 84 11.87 -26.30 1.28
C LYS A 84 11.32 -25.11 2.10
N PRO A 85 12.12 -24.51 2.99
CA PRO A 85 11.71 -23.28 3.68
C PRO A 85 11.41 -22.15 2.67
N TYR A 86 10.17 -21.65 2.69
CA TYR A 86 9.61 -20.70 1.71
C TYR A 86 9.41 -19.28 2.25
N LEU A 87 9.93 -18.97 3.44
CA LEU A 87 9.73 -17.65 4.03
C LEU A 87 10.40 -16.55 3.20
N GLY A 88 11.61 -16.78 2.70
CA GLY A 88 12.31 -15.81 1.83
C GLY A 88 11.55 -15.58 0.53
N GLU A 89 11.10 -16.66 -0.11
CA GLU A 89 10.34 -16.62 -1.37
C GLU A 89 9.01 -15.85 -1.22
N ALA A 90 8.30 -16.07 -0.12
CA ALA A 90 7.07 -15.34 0.18
C ALA A 90 7.32 -13.84 0.44
N LEU A 91 8.41 -13.49 1.15
CA LEU A 91 8.77 -12.08 1.41
C LEU A 91 9.24 -11.36 0.14
N ASP A 92 10.01 -12.04 -0.73
CA ASP A 92 10.40 -11.50 -2.03
C ASP A 92 9.15 -11.26 -2.91
N SER A 93 8.19 -12.19 -2.90
CA SER A 93 6.91 -12.04 -3.62
C SER A 93 6.03 -10.93 -3.03
N GLY A 94 6.08 -10.71 -1.72
CA GLY A 94 5.50 -9.54 -1.07
C GLY A 94 6.13 -8.23 -1.58
N MET A 95 7.46 -8.16 -1.65
CA MET A 95 8.13 -6.99 -2.24
C MET A 95 7.79 -6.78 -3.73
N ALA A 96 7.69 -7.86 -4.50
CA ALA A 96 7.22 -7.81 -5.90
C ALA A 96 5.81 -7.22 -6.00
N THR A 97 4.94 -7.58 -5.04
CA THR A 97 3.59 -7.05 -4.92
C THR A 97 3.60 -5.55 -4.67
N LEU A 98 4.39 -5.06 -3.72
CA LEU A 98 4.44 -3.63 -3.42
C LEU A 98 4.90 -2.80 -4.64
N PHE A 99 5.86 -3.32 -5.42
CA PHE A 99 6.27 -2.66 -6.68
C PHE A 99 5.16 -2.68 -7.72
N ALA A 100 4.43 -3.79 -7.86
CA ALA A 100 3.32 -3.91 -8.79
C ALA A 100 2.17 -2.97 -8.40
N GLU A 101 1.78 -2.94 -7.13
CA GLU A 101 0.77 -2.03 -6.60
C GLU A 101 1.15 -0.56 -6.84
N GLU A 102 2.43 -0.20 -6.69
CA GLU A 102 2.88 1.18 -6.87
C GLU A 102 2.72 1.65 -8.31
N ILE A 103 3.12 0.79 -9.24
CA ILE A 103 2.94 1.01 -10.67
C ILE A 103 1.45 1.01 -11.02
N LEU A 104 0.65 0.08 -10.47
CA LEU A 104 -0.78 -0.01 -10.70
C LEU A 104 -1.51 1.28 -10.28
N LEU A 105 -1.24 1.77 -9.07
CA LEU A 105 -1.84 2.99 -8.55
C LEU A 105 -1.36 4.23 -9.33
N ALA A 106 -0.08 4.29 -9.71
CA ALA A 106 0.43 5.32 -10.60
C ALA A 106 -0.32 5.31 -11.96
N LEU A 107 -0.56 4.14 -12.55
CA LEU A 107 -1.34 4.01 -13.78
C LEU A 107 -2.80 4.42 -13.59
N LYS A 108 -3.41 4.13 -12.44
CA LYS A 108 -4.76 4.62 -12.09
C LYS A 108 -4.79 6.16 -12.04
N TYR A 109 -3.78 6.82 -11.45
CA TYR A 109 -3.64 8.29 -11.52
C TYR A 109 -3.49 8.80 -12.95
N ILE A 110 -2.61 8.18 -13.75
CA ILE A 110 -2.41 8.55 -15.16
C ILE A 110 -3.72 8.48 -15.93
N ASN A 111 -4.57 7.50 -15.64
CA ASN A 111 -5.85 7.29 -16.31
C ASN A 111 -7.02 8.07 -15.67
N GLY A 112 -6.76 8.94 -14.70
CA GLY A 112 -7.77 9.78 -14.07
C GLY A 112 -8.74 9.01 -13.17
N LEU A 113 -8.34 7.84 -12.68
CA LEU A 113 -9.12 7.00 -11.76
C LEU A 113 -8.82 7.34 -10.30
N GLU A 114 -7.75 8.10 -10.03
CA GLU A 114 -7.35 8.54 -8.69
C GLU A 114 -7.37 10.07 -8.54
N PRO A 115 -7.69 10.61 -7.34
CA PRO A 115 -8.16 9.87 -6.17
C PRO A 115 -9.54 9.23 -6.42
N ALA A 116 -9.71 7.99 -5.99
CA ALA A 116 -10.96 7.27 -6.19
C ALA A 116 -12.15 8.02 -5.58
N LYS A 117 -13.32 7.93 -6.22
CA LYS A 117 -14.59 8.40 -5.69
C LYS A 117 -15.55 7.24 -5.55
N ASP A 118 -16.06 7.05 -4.34
CA ASP A 118 -17.05 6.02 -4.07
C ASP A 118 -18.37 6.34 -4.77
N PRO A 119 -18.90 5.45 -5.63
CA PRO A 119 -20.10 5.75 -6.41
C PRO A 119 -21.38 5.74 -5.56
N GLU A 120 -21.41 5.03 -4.43
CA GLU A 120 -22.60 4.89 -3.58
C GLU A 120 -22.71 6.03 -2.58
N THR A 121 -21.60 6.36 -1.91
CA THR A 121 -21.55 7.38 -0.86
C THR A 121 -21.13 8.75 -1.39
N GLY A 122 -20.55 8.81 -2.59
CA GLY A 122 -19.98 10.03 -3.17
C GLY A 122 -18.68 10.49 -2.51
N TYR A 123 -18.15 9.72 -1.55
CA TYR A 123 -16.94 10.05 -0.81
C TYR A 123 -15.71 10.02 -1.72
N VAL A 124 -14.86 11.06 -1.63
CA VAL A 124 -13.59 11.11 -2.35
C VAL A 124 -12.49 10.65 -1.40
N TYR A 125 -11.83 9.55 -1.75
CA TYR A 125 -10.74 9.00 -0.96
C TYR A 125 -9.52 9.93 -0.99
N ASN A 126 -8.62 9.76 -0.01
CA ASN A 126 -7.41 10.57 0.04
C ASN A 126 -6.47 10.28 -1.14
N GLY A 127 -6.37 9.01 -1.54
CA GLY A 127 -5.36 8.56 -2.48
C GLY A 127 -3.94 8.68 -1.89
N PHE A 128 -2.97 8.96 -2.76
CA PHE A 128 -1.57 9.14 -2.39
C PHE A 128 -1.38 10.24 -1.34
N ILE A 129 -0.60 9.94 -0.30
CA ILE A 129 -0.31 10.89 0.78
C ILE A 129 0.90 11.74 0.37
N THR A 130 0.78 13.06 0.35
CA THR A 130 1.84 13.93 -0.16
C THR A 130 2.99 14.16 0.83
N ASP A 131 4.13 14.64 0.33
CA ASP A 131 5.30 14.99 1.16
C ASP A 131 4.99 16.13 2.14
N THR A 132 4.07 17.04 1.79
CA THR A 132 3.59 18.08 2.72
C THR A 132 2.94 17.45 3.95
N ILE A 133 2.05 16.47 3.76
CA ILE A 133 1.42 15.74 4.87
C ILE A 133 2.46 14.90 5.63
N GLN A 134 3.38 14.24 4.92
CA GLN A 134 4.49 13.51 5.52
C GLN A 134 5.31 14.37 6.48
N ARG A 135 5.64 15.61 6.10
CA ARG A 135 6.43 16.52 6.94
C ARG A 135 5.64 17.02 8.15
N SER A 136 4.34 17.24 8.01
CA SER A 136 3.47 17.64 9.11
C SER A 136 3.36 16.53 10.18
N LEU A 137 3.10 15.29 9.75
CA LEU A 137 2.87 14.16 10.67
C LEU A 137 4.15 13.44 11.09
N GLY A 138 5.20 13.50 10.28
CA GLY A 138 6.47 12.83 10.57
C GLY A 138 7.16 13.37 11.81
N ILE A 139 6.95 14.65 12.16
CA ILE A 139 7.41 15.22 13.43
C ILE A 139 6.77 14.46 14.61
N GLN A 140 5.49 14.14 14.50
CA GLN A 140 4.74 13.44 15.55
C GLN A 140 5.19 11.98 15.73
N LEU A 141 5.67 11.33 14.66
CA LEU A 141 6.31 10.02 14.76
C LEU A 141 7.66 10.12 15.48
N VAL A 142 8.44 11.16 15.20
CA VAL A 142 9.79 11.35 15.76
C VAL A 142 9.75 11.74 17.23
N ASP A 143 8.82 12.62 17.63
CA ASP A 143 8.66 13.05 19.03
C ASP A 143 7.81 12.09 19.88
N GLY A 144 7.23 11.06 19.25
CA GLY A 144 6.44 10.01 19.91
C GLY A 144 5.02 10.41 20.29
N THR A 145 4.56 11.60 19.91
CA THR A 145 3.16 12.03 20.13
C THR A 145 2.17 11.23 19.30
N MET A 146 2.60 10.71 18.14
CA MET A 146 1.87 9.70 17.37
C MET A 146 2.57 8.35 17.53
N PRO A 147 1.97 7.38 18.23
CA PRO A 147 2.62 6.10 18.53
C PRO A 147 2.93 5.27 17.29
N GLY A 148 2.28 5.54 16.15
CA GLY A 148 2.33 4.72 14.95
C GLY A 148 1.05 4.83 14.14
N PHE A 149 0.84 3.88 13.23
CA PHE A 149 -0.39 3.80 12.45
C PHE A 149 -0.94 2.38 12.36
N ALA A 150 -2.27 2.29 12.20
CA ALA A 150 -2.99 1.07 11.89
C ALA A 150 -3.51 1.13 10.44
N ALA A 151 -3.17 0.14 9.63
CA ALA A 151 -3.78 -0.06 8.32
C ALA A 151 -4.99 -1.01 8.48
N VAL A 152 -6.20 -0.47 8.46
CA VAL A 152 -7.44 -1.25 8.55
C VAL A 152 -7.92 -1.58 7.15
N ILE A 153 -7.97 -2.88 6.82
CA ILE A 153 -8.23 -3.38 5.47
C ILE A 153 -9.54 -4.16 5.48
N GLY A 154 -10.48 -3.83 4.59
CA GLY A 154 -11.72 -4.58 4.42
C GLY A 154 -12.89 -4.01 5.23
N ALA A 155 -13.73 -4.89 5.79
CA ALA A 155 -14.97 -4.52 6.48
C ALA A 155 -15.22 -5.35 7.75
N ALA A 156 -15.66 -4.68 8.81
CA ALA A 156 -16.14 -5.37 10.02
C ALA A 156 -17.44 -6.15 9.72
N PRO A 157 -17.83 -7.12 10.57
CA PRO A 157 -19.10 -7.83 10.42
C PRO A 157 -20.34 -6.91 10.40
N ASP A 158 -20.27 -5.77 11.09
CA ASP A 158 -21.33 -4.78 11.17
C ASP A 158 -20.76 -3.38 11.46
N ASP A 159 -21.59 -2.35 11.25
CA ASP A 159 -21.19 -0.95 11.39
C ASP A 159 -20.80 -0.58 12.84
N ASP A 160 -21.46 -1.13 13.85
CA ASP A 160 -21.17 -0.82 15.26
C ASP A 160 -19.82 -1.41 15.69
N THR A 161 -19.51 -2.62 15.23
CA THR A 161 -18.19 -3.23 15.42
C THR A 161 -17.09 -2.41 14.74
N ALA A 162 -17.32 -1.91 13.52
CA ALA A 162 -16.36 -1.04 12.83
C ALA A 162 -16.08 0.24 13.64
N VAL A 163 -17.14 0.93 14.08
CA VAL A 163 -17.02 2.13 14.92
C VAL A 163 -16.23 1.83 16.20
N LYS A 164 -16.55 0.72 16.87
CA LYS A 164 -15.86 0.35 18.11
C LYS A 164 -14.36 0.18 17.90
N ILE A 165 -13.94 -0.60 16.90
CA ILE A 165 -12.52 -0.85 16.59
C ILE A 165 -11.80 0.48 16.33
N ILE A 166 -12.39 1.34 15.50
CA ILE A 166 -11.78 2.61 15.10
C ILE A 166 -11.69 3.59 16.27
N ARG A 167 -12.70 3.63 17.15
CA ARG A 167 -12.67 4.46 18.36
C ARG A 167 -11.59 3.98 19.33
N GLU A 168 -11.41 2.67 19.51
CA GLU A 168 -10.33 2.13 20.36
C GLU A 168 -8.92 2.51 19.85
N LEU A 169 -8.72 2.56 18.53
CA LEU A 169 -7.48 3.06 17.91
C LEU A 169 -7.32 4.57 18.15
N GLN A 170 -8.39 5.34 17.98
CA GLN A 170 -8.39 6.78 18.16
C GLN A 170 -8.12 7.20 19.61
N GLU A 171 -8.68 6.50 20.60
CA GLU A 171 -8.42 6.71 22.04
C GLU A 171 -6.94 6.51 22.40
N LYS A 172 -6.23 5.69 21.62
CA LYS A 172 -4.78 5.47 21.75
C LYS A 172 -3.94 6.43 20.91
N ASN A 173 -4.56 7.42 20.27
CA ASN A 173 -3.95 8.38 19.37
C ASN A 173 -3.25 7.76 18.15
N ILE A 174 -3.67 6.56 17.73
CA ILE A 174 -3.10 5.83 16.59
C ILE A 174 -3.70 6.40 15.31
N LEU A 175 -2.85 6.80 14.36
CA LEU A 175 -3.30 7.20 13.03
C LEU A 175 -3.88 5.97 12.32
N THR A 176 -5.08 6.08 11.78
CA THR A 176 -5.75 4.95 11.16
C THR A 176 -5.94 5.22 9.67
N PHE A 177 -5.38 4.34 8.85
CA PHE A 177 -5.60 4.32 7.41
C PHE A 177 -6.65 3.27 7.06
N LEU A 178 -7.62 3.60 6.21
CA LEU A 178 -8.66 2.67 5.76
C LEU A 178 -8.48 2.35 4.27
N SER A 179 -8.47 1.07 3.93
CA SER A 179 -8.40 0.59 2.54
C SER A 179 -9.21 -0.70 2.36
N GLY A 180 -9.39 -1.11 1.11
CA GLY A 180 -10.02 -2.38 0.79
C GLY A 180 -11.51 -2.48 1.09
N ASN A 181 -12.08 -3.59 0.64
CA ASN A 181 -13.48 -3.92 0.81
C ASN A 181 -13.66 -5.44 0.90
N VAL A 182 -14.78 -5.87 1.47
CA VAL A 182 -15.23 -7.25 1.48
C VAL A 182 -16.62 -7.26 0.87
N ASN A 183 -16.77 -7.91 -0.28
CA ASN A 183 -18.02 -7.98 -1.04
C ASN A 183 -18.65 -6.59 -1.29
N GLY A 184 -17.82 -5.59 -1.61
CA GLY A 184 -18.26 -4.21 -1.88
C GLY A 184 -18.55 -3.35 -0.65
N ASN A 185 -18.47 -3.89 0.57
CA ASN A 185 -18.57 -3.12 1.82
C ASN A 185 -17.17 -2.84 2.39
N SER A 186 -16.99 -1.74 3.12
CA SER A 186 -15.69 -1.37 3.70
C SER A 186 -15.85 -0.65 5.03
N ALA A 187 -14.80 -0.64 5.85
CA ALA A 187 -14.76 0.14 7.09
C ALA A 187 -15.10 1.62 6.83
N THR A 188 -14.62 2.18 5.72
CA THR A 188 -14.97 3.54 5.29
C THR A 188 -16.49 3.72 5.15
N LYS A 189 -17.17 2.84 4.40
CA LYS A 189 -18.62 2.91 4.22
C LYS A 189 -19.37 2.69 5.54
N GLN A 190 -18.90 1.79 6.39
CA GLN A 190 -19.47 1.52 7.71
C GLN A 190 -19.44 2.76 8.61
N LEU A 191 -18.31 3.46 8.66
CA LEU A 191 -18.16 4.69 9.43
C LEU A 191 -19.01 5.84 8.87
N LEU A 192 -19.06 5.99 7.54
CA LEU A 192 -19.91 6.99 6.88
C LEU A 192 -21.39 6.79 7.20
N ARG A 193 -21.89 5.53 7.17
CA ARG A 193 -23.28 5.21 7.54
C ARG A 193 -23.61 5.60 8.98
N LYS A 194 -22.63 5.56 9.88
CA LYS A 194 -22.77 5.96 11.29
C LYS A 194 -22.51 7.46 11.52
N GLY A 195 -22.29 8.23 10.46
CA GLY A 195 -22.04 9.68 10.56
C GLY A 195 -20.71 10.01 11.25
N ILE A 196 -19.73 9.11 11.20
CA ILE A 196 -18.40 9.35 11.75
C ILE A 196 -17.62 10.23 10.78
N GLU A 197 -17.04 11.31 11.31
CA GLU A 197 -16.18 12.21 10.55
C GLU A 197 -14.82 11.55 10.23
N LEU A 198 -14.45 11.60 8.95
CA LEU A 198 -13.23 11.02 8.40
C LEU A 198 -12.31 12.15 7.93
N GLY A 199 -11.00 11.95 8.06
CA GLY A 199 -9.98 12.88 7.60
C GLY A 199 -8.77 12.93 8.53
N TRP A 200 -7.86 13.83 8.17
CA TRP A 200 -6.60 14.04 8.91
C TRP A 200 -6.84 14.57 10.33
N ASP A 201 -7.82 15.46 10.52
CA ASP A 201 -8.15 16.04 11.82
C ASP A 201 -8.68 14.99 12.81
N THR A 202 -9.42 14.00 12.33
CA THR A 202 -9.92 12.88 13.15
C THR A 202 -8.94 11.72 13.22
N ARG A 203 -7.83 11.76 12.47
CA ARG A 203 -6.84 10.67 12.32
C ARG A 203 -7.41 9.38 11.73
N ILE A 204 -8.50 9.48 10.97
CA ILE A 204 -9.15 8.35 10.29
C ILE A 204 -9.15 8.66 8.80
N VAL A 205 -8.18 8.14 8.05
CA VAL A 205 -7.89 8.55 6.67
C VAL A 205 -8.17 7.41 5.69
N PRO A 206 -9.26 7.47 4.92
CA PRO A 206 -9.52 6.50 3.86
C PRO A 206 -8.60 6.73 2.66
N LEU A 207 -7.82 5.71 2.31
CA LEU A 207 -6.85 5.76 1.21
C LEU A 207 -7.45 5.37 -0.13
N GLY A 208 -8.34 4.38 -0.14
CA GLY A 208 -9.05 3.95 -1.34
C GLY A 208 -9.93 2.72 -1.14
N PRO A 209 -10.70 2.32 -2.15
CA PRO A 209 -11.70 1.25 -2.04
C PRO A 209 -11.13 -0.17 -2.11
N ASP A 210 -9.94 -0.34 -2.70
CA ASP A 210 -9.32 -1.66 -2.95
C ASP A 210 -8.11 -1.90 -2.03
N THR A 211 -7.73 -3.16 -1.85
CA THR A 211 -6.65 -3.58 -0.95
C THR A 211 -5.32 -2.94 -1.32
N GLU A 212 -5.04 -2.77 -2.62
CA GLU A 212 -3.82 -2.19 -3.17
C GLU A 212 -3.60 -0.75 -2.68
N HIS A 213 -4.66 -0.01 -2.33
CA HIS A 213 -4.54 1.35 -1.79
C HIS A 213 -3.87 1.39 -0.41
N THR A 214 -3.72 0.24 0.26
CA THR A 214 -2.88 0.11 1.45
C THR A 214 -1.45 0.57 1.18
N LEU A 215 -0.97 0.40 -0.06
CA LEU A 215 0.34 0.86 -0.47
C LEU A 215 0.57 2.34 -0.19
N TYR A 216 -0.43 3.23 -0.30
CA TYR A 216 -0.19 4.65 0.00
C TYR A 216 0.28 4.88 1.44
N ALA A 217 -0.15 4.05 2.40
CA ALA A 217 0.39 4.07 3.76
C ALA A 217 1.84 3.57 3.82
N LEU A 218 2.19 2.57 3.00
CA LEU A 218 3.55 2.02 2.91
C LEU A 218 4.51 2.98 2.19
N ASP A 219 4.06 3.69 1.16
CA ASP A 219 4.81 4.77 0.51
C ASP A 219 5.07 5.92 1.48
N TRP A 220 4.09 6.24 2.33
CA TRP A 220 4.25 7.21 3.40
C TRP A 220 5.26 6.72 4.45
N ALA A 221 5.18 5.46 4.86
CA ALA A 221 6.14 4.85 5.79
C ALA A 221 7.56 4.85 5.21
N ILE A 222 7.74 4.40 3.97
CA ILE A 222 9.07 4.29 3.35
C ILE A 222 9.72 5.66 3.15
N ARG A 223 8.95 6.69 2.78
CA ARG A 223 9.44 8.07 2.69
C ARG A 223 9.92 8.64 4.01
N ALA A 224 9.40 8.17 5.16
CA ALA A 224 9.94 8.60 6.45
C ALA A 224 11.45 8.27 6.59
N SER A 225 11.89 7.13 6.05
CA SER A 225 13.31 6.75 6.07
C SER A 225 14.17 7.58 5.10
N LEU A 226 13.60 8.01 3.97
CA LEU A 226 14.26 8.92 3.02
C LEU A 226 14.39 10.34 3.59
N ILE A 227 13.30 10.88 4.16
CA ILE A 227 13.20 12.27 4.60
C ILE A 227 13.86 12.49 5.97
N PHE A 228 13.51 11.66 6.96
CA PHE A 228 13.96 11.84 8.35
C PHE A 228 15.12 10.90 8.69
N GLY A 229 15.11 9.69 8.14
CA GLY A 229 16.19 8.73 8.35
C GLY A 229 17.46 9.03 7.55
N GLY A 230 17.37 9.89 6.52
CA GLY A 230 18.48 10.23 5.62
C GLY A 230 19.07 9.00 4.92
N LYS A 231 18.28 7.93 4.77
CA LYS A 231 18.73 6.68 4.15
C LYS A 231 18.90 6.90 2.64
N LYS A 232 19.97 6.32 2.08
CA LYS A 232 20.27 6.47 0.66
C LYS A 232 19.36 5.54 -0.14
N PRO A 233 18.73 6.03 -1.23
CA PRO A 233 18.00 5.18 -2.15
C PRO A 233 18.86 3.98 -2.59
N GLY A 234 18.26 2.79 -2.67
CA GLY A 234 18.93 1.54 -3.01
C GLY A 234 19.57 0.79 -1.83
N ASP A 235 19.71 1.44 -0.66
CA ASP A 235 20.12 0.75 0.57
C ASP A 235 18.92 0.10 1.24
N TYR A 236 18.34 -0.90 0.56
CA TYR A 236 17.10 -1.56 0.98
C TYR A 236 17.17 -2.08 2.42
N LYS A 237 18.35 -2.54 2.87
CA LYS A 237 18.54 -3.06 4.24
C LYS A 237 18.33 -1.97 5.27
N GLU A 238 18.93 -0.80 5.08
CA GLU A 238 18.79 0.31 5.99
C GLU A 238 17.37 0.91 5.95
N HIS A 239 16.71 0.90 4.79
CA HIS A 239 15.31 1.28 4.65
C HIS A 239 14.38 0.34 5.45
N LEU A 240 14.46 -0.97 5.22
CA LEU A 240 13.64 -1.97 5.92
C LEU A 240 13.93 -1.98 7.43
N LYS A 241 15.21 -1.82 7.82
CA LYS A 241 15.59 -1.68 9.23
C LYS A 241 14.99 -0.42 9.86
N TYR A 242 14.99 0.71 9.15
CA TYR A 242 14.35 1.93 9.64
C TYR A 242 12.86 1.70 9.87
N GLN A 243 12.15 1.07 8.93
CA GLN A 243 10.73 0.78 9.09
C GLN A 243 10.48 -0.06 10.34
N LYS A 244 11.24 -1.16 10.50
CA LYS A 244 11.14 -2.04 11.66
C LYS A 244 11.39 -1.33 13.00
N ASP A 245 12.37 -0.43 13.04
CA ASP A 245 12.85 0.16 14.30
C ASP A 245 12.16 1.49 14.66
N ARG A 246 11.56 2.19 13.69
CA ARG A 246 11.09 3.58 13.85
C ARG A 246 9.64 3.81 13.45
N VAL A 247 9.06 2.98 12.58
CA VAL A 247 7.68 3.15 12.12
C VAL A 247 6.84 2.03 12.70
N PHE A 248 6.17 2.30 13.82
CA PHE A 248 5.31 1.32 14.49
C PHE A 248 3.98 1.17 13.75
N ALA A 249 4.02 0.39 12.67
CA ALA A 249 2.87 0.09 11.84
C ALA A 249 2.31 -1.31 12.17
N PHE A 250 1.00 -1.48 12.08
CA PHE A 250 0.37 -2.79 12.07
C PHE A 250 -0.88 -2.80 11.18
N ALA A 251 -1.21 -3.96 10.62
CA ALA A 251 -2.42 -4.16 9.84
C ALA A 251 -3.53 -4.78 10.68
N VAL A 252 -4.77 -4.37 10.44
CA VAL A 252 -5.99 -4.94 10.99
C VAL A 252 -6.89 -5.33 9.81
N VAL A 253 -6.83 -6.60 9.42
CA VAL A 253 -7.69 -7.11 8.35
C VAL A 253 -9.05 -7.49 8.93
N LEU A 254 -10.12 -6.97 8.33
CA LEU A 254 -11.49 -7.21 8.73
C LEU A 254 -12.26 -7.92 7.61
N GLY A 255 -12.81 -9.09 7.96
CA GLY A 255 -13.55 -9.94 7.04
C GLY A 255 -12.69 -11.08 6.47
N GLU A 256 -13.12 -11.62 5.32
CA GLU A 256 -12.44 -12.75 4.68
C GLU A 256 -11.13 -12.31 4.04
N LEU A 257 -10.10 -13.16 4.15
CA LEU A 257 -8.80 -12.95 3.55
C LEU A 257 -8.76 -13.61 2.17
N ASP A 258 -8.28 -12.86 1.17
CA ASP A 258 -8.01 -13.35 -0.18
C ASP A 258 -6.51 -13.29 -0.50
N ASP A 259 -6.13 -13.81 -1.67
CA ASP A 259 -4.72 -13.87 -2.12
C ASP A 259 -4.11 -12.48 -2.25
N ILE A 260 -4.90 -11.44 -2.57
CA ILE A 260 -4.45 -10.06 -2.69
C ILE A 260 -4.07 -9.53 -1.31
N ILE A 261 -4.95 -9.67 -0.31
CA ILE A 261 -4.64 -9.26 1.06
C ILE A 261 -3.45 -10.04 1.63
N TRP A 262 -3.35 -11.34 1.34
CA TRP A 262 -2.20 -12.13 1.76
C TRP A 262 -0.88 -11.65 1.15
N THR A 263 -0.89 -11.28 -0.13
CA THR A 263 0.33 -10.83 -0.80
C THR A 263 0.74 -9.41 -0.43
N THR A 264 -0.21 -8.49 -0.27
CA THR A 264 0.06 -7.12 0.22
C THR A 264 0.56 -7.14 1.67
N GLY A 265 0.11 -8.12 2.46
CA GLY A 265 0.52 -8.29 3.86
C GLY A 265 1.85 -9.02 4.07
N ALA A 266 2.40 -9.67 3.04
CA ALA A 266 3.66 -10.41 3.10
C ALA A 266 4.88 -9.47 3.06
#